data_AF-A0A354BGR9-F1
#
_entry.id   AF-A0A354BGR9-F1
#
_cell.length_a   1.000
_cell.length_b   1.000
_cell.length_c   1.000
_cell.angle_alpha   90.00
_cell.angle_beta   90.00
_cell.angle_gamma   90.00
#
_symmetry.space_group_name_H-M   'P 1'
#
loop_
_entity.id
_entity.type
_entity.pdbx_description
1 polymer ?
#
loop_
_entity_poly.entity_id
_entity_poly.type
_entity_poly.pdbx_seq_one_letter_code
_entity_poly.pdbx_strand_id
1 'polypeptide(L)' 'GVQRGLTPYDLIILDLVLPDTHGHQVCQSLRREQIETPILILTAKDALEDKLSGFDHGADD' A
#
# COMPACT_ATOMS: atom_id res chain seq x y z
N GLY A 1 25.40 16.94 14.53
CA GLY A 1 23.98 17.32 14.45
C GLY A 1 23.51 17.11 13.05
N VAL A 2 22.54 16.23 12.84
CA VAL A 2 21.86 16.05 11.55
C VAL A 2 20.41 16.41 11.79
N GLN A 3 20.00 17.58 11.29
CA GLN A 3 18.58 17.92 11.23
C GLN A 3 17.94 16.98 10.23
N ARG A 4 17.00 16.14 10.70
CA ARG A 4 16.08 15.42 9.83
C ARG A 4 15.40 16.47 8.93
N GLY A 5 15.41 16.27 7.62
CA GLY A 5 14.66 17.13 6.71
C GLY A 5 13.20 17.14 7.13
N LEU A 6 12.72 18.27 7.63
CA LEU A 6 11.39 18.45 8.25
C LEU A 6 10.28 18.63 7.22
N THR A 7 10.55 18.38 5.94
CA THR A 7 9.56 18.64 4.89
C THR A 7 8.55 17.50 4.85
N PRO A 8 7.25 17.76 5.08
CA PRO A 8 6.23 16.77 4.83
C PRO A 8 6.27 16.36 3.36
N TYR A 9 6.16 15.07 3.07
CA TYR A 9 6.09 14.56 1.71
C TYR A 9 4.73 14.91 1.09
N ASP A 10 4.74 15.37 -0.16
CA ASP A 10 3.53 15.71 -0.92
C ASP A 10 2.81 14.47 -1.48
N LEU A 11 3.53 13.35 -1.63
CA LEU A 11 3.01 12.10 -2.19
C LEU A 11 3.83 10.89 -1.69
N ILE A 12 3.13 9.79 -1.40
CA ILE A 12 3.72 8.47 -1.17
C ILE A 12 3.45 7.59 -2.39
N ILE A 13 4.49 6.98 -2.95
CA ILE A 13 4.36 5.91 -3.94
C ILE A 13 4.54 4.58 -3.22
N LEU A 14 3.55 3.70 -3.31
CA LEU A 14 3.50 2.47 -2.52
C LEU A 14 3.24 1.27 -3.42
N ASP A 15 4.08 0.24 -3.34
CA ASP A 15 3.80 -1.04 -4.00
C ASP A 15 2.67 -1.78 -3.27
N LEU A 16 1.80 -2.44 -4.03
CA LEU A 16 0.74 -3.28 -3.50
C LEU A 16 1.30 -4.60 -2.95
N VAL A 17 2.35 -5.15 -3.57
CA VAL A 17 2.98 -6.41 -3.19
C VAL A 17 4.32 -6.09 -2.52
N LEU A 18 4.38 -6.26 -1.20
CA LEU A 18 5.62 -6.12 -0.44
C LEU A 18 6.03 -7.51 0.09
N PRO A 19 7.32 -7.76 0.36
CA PRO A 19 7.79 -9.07 0.81
C PRO A 19 7.13 -9.57 2.10
N ASP A 20 6.86 -8.67 3.05
CA ASP A 20 6.40 -9.01 4.40
C ASP A 20 4.95 -8.63 4.67
N THR A 21 4.34 -7.81 3.82
CA THR A 21 3.01 -7.26 4.02
C THR A 21 2.35 -6.90 2.69
N HIS A 22 1.09 -6.51 2.72
CA HIS A 22 0.42 -5.93 1.57
C HIS A 22 0.37 -4.41 1.70
N GLY A 23 0.46 -3.70 0.57
CA GLY A 23 0.38 -2.24 0.54
C GLY A 23 -0.88 -1.67 1.22
N HIS A 24 -2.00 -2.41 1.23
CA HIS A 24 -3.21 -1.99 1.94
C HIS A 24 -3.03 -1.91 3.47
N GLN A 25 -2.23 -2.81 4.06
CA GLN A 25 -1.95 -2.79 5.50
C GLN A 25 -1.07 -1.60 5.87
N VAL A 26 -0.11 -1.28 5.01
CA VAL A 26 0.72 -0.07 5.13
C VAL A 26 -0.16 1.19 5.03
N CYS A 27 -1.05 1.29 4.03
CA CYS A 27 -2.04 2.37 3.95
C CYS A 27 -2.85 2.51 5.23
N GLN A 28 -3.33 1.40 5.80
CA GLN A 28 -4.12 1.41 7.02
C GLN A 28 -3.31 1.92 8.22
N SER A 29 -2.05 1.51 8.38
CA SER A 29 -1.17 2.02 9.44
C SER A 29 -0.94 3.52 9.31
N LEU A 30 -0.63 3.99 8.10
CA LEU A 30 -0.41 5.42 7.82
C LEU A 30 -1.64 6.27 8.19
N ARG A 31 -2.86 5.80 7.89
CA ARG A 31 -4.09 6.51 8.28
C ARG A 31 -4.37 6.46 9.78
N ARG A 32 -4.04 5.36 10.46
CA ARG A 32 -4.11 5.28 11.94
C ARG A 32 -3.16 6.26 12.62
N GLU A 33 -2.01 6.51 12.00
CA GLU A 33 -1.03 7.51 12.41
C GLU A 33 -1.39 8.95 11.97
N GLN A 34 -2.58 9.15 11.39
CA GLN A 34 -3.06 10.45 10.89
C GLN A 34 -2.14 11.07 9.82
N ILE A 35 -1.43 10.24 9.05
CA ILE A 35 -0.65 10.68 7.91
C ILE A 35 -1.61 10.88 6.75
N GLU A 36 -1.87 12.16 6.43
CA GLU A 36 -2.83 12.53 5.39
C GLU A 36 -2.23 12.58 3.98
N THR A 37 -0.92 12.45 3.84
CA THR A 37 -0.21 12.47 2.55
C THR A 37 -0.92 11.55 1.54
N PRO A 38 -1.22 12.04 0.32
CA PRO A 38 -1.78 11.21 -0.74
C PRO A 38 -0.93 9.98 -1.02
N ILE A 39 -1.57 8.84 -1.31
CA ILE A 39 -0.89 7.57 -1.61
C ILE A 39 -1.27 7.14 -3.03
N LEU A 40 -0.26 6.98 -3.90
CA LEU A 40 -0.39 6.38 -5.22
C LEU A 40 0.09 4.92 -5.14
N ILE A 41 -0.82 3.98 -5.32
CA ILE A 41 -0.47 2.55 -5.30
C ILE A 41 0.06 2.13 -6.68
N LEU A 42 1.24 1.52 -6.70
CA LEU A 42 1.76 0.78 -7.84
C LEU A 42 1.14 -0.62 -7.82
N THR A 43 0.44 -0.97 -8.90
CA THR A 43 -0.06 -2.32 -9.09
C THR A 43 0.64 -2.92 -10.30
N ALA A 44 1.27 -4.07 -10.14
CA ALA A 44 1.56 -4.94 -11.27
C ALA A 44 0.23 -5.57 -11.70
N LYS A 45 -0.13 -5.43 -12.97
CA LYS A 45 -1.40 -5.90 -13.54
C LYS A 45 -1.68 -7.37 -13.18
N ASP A 46 -0.64 -8.20 -13.16
CA ASP A 46 -0.71 -9.64 -12.90
C ASP A 46 -1.19 -9.95 -11.47
N ALA A 47 -0.80 -9.15 -10.47
CA ALA A 47 -1.19 -9.37 -9.07
C ALA A 47 -2.67 -9.02 -8.78
N LEU A 48 -3.27 -8.15 -9.60
CA LEU A 48 -4.69 -7.84 -9.53
C LEU A 48 -5.53 -8.96 -10.18
N GLU A 49 -5.07 -9.49 -11.32
CA GLU A 49 -5.69 -10.62 -12.01
C GLU A 49 -5.61 -11.91 -11.17
N ASP A 50 -4.51 -12.15 -10.44
CA ASP A 50 -4.37 -13.27 -9.50
C ASP A 50 -5.36 -13.17 -8.31
N LYS A 51 -5.64 -11.96 -7.82
CA LYS A 51 -6.66 -11.76 -6.78
C LYS A 51 -8.08 -11.95 -7.31
N LEU A 52 -8.39 -11.43 -8.49
CA LEU A 52 -9.72 -11.58 -9.09
C LEU A 52 -10.01 -13.04 -9.45
N SER A 53 -9.02 -13.76 -10.00
CA SER A 53 -9.15 -15.19 -10.26
C SER A 53 -9.25 -16.01 -8.96
N GLY A 54 -8.54 -15.63 -7.89
CA GLY A 54 -8.70 -16.24 -6.56
C GLY A 54 -10.09 -16.06 -5.94
N PHE A 55 -10.80 -14.98 -6.26
CA PHE A 55 -12.20 -14.77 -5.84
C PHE A 55 -13.19 -15.67 -6.60
N ASP A 56 -12.97 -15.92 -7.90
CA ASP A 56 -13.85 -16.78 -8.70
C ASP A 56 -13.68 -18.30 -8.43
N HIS A 57 -12.60 -18.70 -7.75
CA HIS A 57 -12.33 -20.11 -7.41
C HIS A 57 -12.91 -20.56 -6.06
N GLY A 58 -13.84 -19.80 -5.46
CA GLY A 58 -14.68 -20.29 -4.37
C GLY A 58 -14.13 -20.05 -2.96
N ALA A 59 -13.52 -18.89 -2.70
CA ALA A 59 -13.18 -18.47 -1.35
C ALA A 59 -14.38 -17.80 -0.65
N ASP A 60 -15.40 -18.61 -0.38
CA ASP A 60 -16.27 -18.46 0.80
C ASP A 60 -15.70 -19.45 1.85
N ASP A 61 -14.75 -18.95 2.64
CA ASP A 61 -14.52 -19.29 4.07
C ASP A 61 -13.56 -18.27 4.70
#